data_AF-A0A6B2NVS6-F1
#
_entry.id   AF-A0A6B2NVS6-F1
#
_cell.length_a   1.000
_cell.length_b   1.000
_cell.length_c   1.000
_cell.angle_alpha   90.00
_cell.angle_beta   90.00
_cell.angle_gamma   90.00
#
_symmetry.space_group_name_H-M   'P 1'
#
loop_
_entity.id
_entity.type
_entity.pdbx_description
1 polymer ?
#
loop_
_entity_poly.entity_id
_entity_poly.type
_entity_poly.pdbx_seq_one_letter_code
_entity_poly.pdbx_strand_id
1 'polypeptide(L)'
;MRKVVKNAIFSTAFVVSASAATAGPDQVSILLGSHHVGATRSFEEFNPGLFLTWTEVAIGQRVDLTVGAFRNSYGDGSLAVSGAYPLYRTEVWGFDLFAGLAWYPGNGDQFGHAIDDMVPLAGAQMRYRNLFMQALPAGGNSVDATLTFGLTFSLD
;
A
#
# COMPACT_ATOMS: atom_id res chain seq x y z
N MET A 1 -6.48 -40.35 26.56
CA MET A 1 -6.48 -39.94 25.14
C MET A 1 -6.38 -38.42 25.08
N ARG A 2 -5.56 -37.92 24.16
CA ARG A 2 -4.96 -36.57 24.14
C ARG A 2 -5.96 -35.45 23.82
N LYS A 3 -5.92 -34.43 24.70
CA LYS A 3 -6.19 -32.98 24.57
C LYS A 3 -6.93 -32.46 23.33
N VAL A 4 -8.12 -31.93 23.62
CA VAL A 4 -8.75 -30.77 22.99
C VAL A 4 -7.80 -29.57 23.06
N VAL A 5 -7.71 -28.78 21.98
CA VAL A 5 -7.96 -27.32 21.93
C VAL A 5 -7.42 -26.81 20.59
N LYS A 6 -8.37 -26.48 19.71
CA LYS A 6 -8.20 -25.64 18.53
C LYS A 6 -7.93 -24.19 18.96
N ASN A 7 -7.34 -23.43 18.04
CA ASN A 7 -7.28 -21.97 18.00
C ASN A 7 -6.21 -21.32 18.90
N ALA A 8 -5.01 -21.21 18.34
CA ALA A 8 -4.08 -20.17 18.75
C ALA A 8 -4.58 -18.82 18.20
N ILE A 9 -4.82 -17.94 19.16
CA ILE A 9 -5.31 -16.57 19.05
C ILE A 9 -4.27 -15.72 18.33
N PHE A 10 -4.61 -15.16 17.16
CA PHE A 10 -3.99 -13.95 16.64
C PHE A 10 -4.99 -12.80 16.80
N SER A 11 -5.08 -12.30 18.03
CA SER A 11 -5.80 -11.06 18.34
C SER A 11 -4.78 -10.02 18.75
N THR A 12 -4.06 -9.45 17.77
CA THR A 12 -3.37 -8.17 17.98
C THR A 12 -4.35 -7.09 17.57
N ALA A 13 -4.77 -6.32 18.58
CA ALA A 13 -5.90 -5.41 18.56
C ALA A 13 -5.76 -4.32 17.49
N PHE A 14 -6.57 -4.42 16.44
CA PHE A 14 -6.90 -3.33 15.53
C PHE A 14 -8.00 -2.49 16.20
N VAL A 15 -7.68 -1.70 17.22
CA VAL A 15 -8.60 -0.65 17.69
C VAL A 15 -8.43 0.53 16.75
N VAL A 16 -8.95 0.39 15.53
CA VAL A 16 -9.27 1.54 14.70
C VAL A 16 -10.53 2.16 15.28
N SER A 17 -10.44 3.45 15.57
CA SER A 17 -11.54 4.32 15.93
C SER A 17 -12.77 4.02 15.06
N ALA A 18 -13.77 3.33 15.64
CA ALA A 18 -14.97 2.88 14.92
C ALA A 18 -15.77 4.02 14.27
N SER A 19 -15.51 5.28 14.65
CA SER A 19 -16.17 6.47 14.13
C SER A 19 -15.79 6.82 12.69
N ALA A 20 -14.58 6.47 12.25
CA ALA A 20 -14.10 6.80 10.90
C ALA A 20 -14.56 5.76 9.85
N ALA A 21 -14.68 4.50 10.24
CA ALA A 21 -15.14 3.44 9.36
C ALA A 21 -16.61 3.63 8.91
N THR A 22 -17.41 4.40 9.67
CA THR A 22 -18.82 4.68 9.36
C THR A 22 -19.03 5.68 8.21
N ALA A 23 -18.04 6.52 7.86
CA ALA A 23 -18.20 7.54 6.80
C ALA A 23 -17.86 7.02 5.39
N GLY A 24 -17.31 5.80 5.26
CA GLY A 24 -16.78 5.30 3.99
C GLY A 24 -15.49 6.01 3.57
N PRO A 25 -14.83 5.55 2.49
CA PRO A 25 -13.64 6.21 1.96
C PRO A 25 -14.01 7.56 1.34
N ASP A 26 -13.13 8.54 1.48
CA ASP A 26 -13.26 9.90 0.94
C ASP A 26 -12.40 10.13 -0.31
N GLN A 27 -11.52 9.18 -0.63
CA GLN A 27 -10.69 9.20 -1.82
C GLN A 27 -10.65 7.84 -2.51
N VAL A 28 -10.57 7.87 -3.84
CA VAL A 28 -10.28 6.73 -4.69
C VAL A 28 -9.00 6.99 -5.47
N SER A 29 -8.11 5.99 -5.54
CA SER A 29 -6.91 6.05 -6.37
C SER A 29 -6.87 4.90 -7.37
N ILE A 30 -6.49 5.22 -8.60
CA ILE A 30 -6.28 4.29 -9.70
C ILE A 30 -4.77 4.23 -9.94
N LEU A 31 -4.16 3.11 -9.59
CA LEU A 31 -2.78 2.80 -9.98
C LEU A 31 -2.77 2.48 -11.47
N LEU A 32 -1.86 3.12 -12.22
CA LEU A 32 -1.74 2.92 -13.66
C LEU A 32 -0.55 2.03 -14.01
N GLY A 33 0.55 2.21 -13.30
CA GLY A 33 1.78 1.54 -13.62
C GLY A 33 2.88 1.76 -12.61
N SER A 34 4.01 1.13 -12.91
CA SER A 34 5.24 1.26 -12.15
C SER A 34 6.45 1.27 -13.05
N HIS A 35 7.59 1.67 -12.51
CA HIS A 35 8.89 1.57 -13.14
C HIS A 35 9.91 1.03 -12.14
N HIS A 36 10.69 0.03 -12.54
CA HIS A 36 11.69 -0.60 -11.69
C HIS A 36 13.09 -0.07 -12.04
N VAL A 37 13.63 0.75 -11.15
CA VAL A 37 14.96 1.38 -11.33
C VAL A 37 16.04 0.38 -10.92
N GLY A 38 17.09 0.28 -11.74
CA GLY A 38 18.21 -0.64 -11.47
C GLY A 38 17.82 -2.12 -11.59
N ALA A 39 16.75 -2.42 -12.33
CA ALA A 39 16.22 -3.77 -12.43
C ALA A 39 17.20 -4.72 -13.14
N THR A 40 17.48 -5.87 -12.53
CA THR A 40 18.34 -6.93 -13.12
C THR A 40 17.55 -7.90 -14.01
N ARG A 41 16.22 -7.76 -14.04
CA ARG A 41 15.28 -8.50 -14.90
C ARG A 41 14.14 -7.61 -15.35
N SER A 42 13.36 -8.09 -16.31
CA SER A 42 12.12 -7.43 -16.74
C SER A 42 10.98 -7.66 -15.75
N PHE A 43 10.16 -6.64 -15.57
CA PHE A 43 8.96 -6.63 -14.74
C PHE A 43 7.77 -6.12 -15.56
N GLU A 44 6.55 -6.55 -15.20
CA GLU A 44 5.34 -5.98 -15.80
C GLU A 44 5.07 -4.58 -15.22
N GLU A 45 5.29 -3.56 -16.04
CA GLU A 45 5.21 -2.14 -15.62
C GLU A 45 3.81 -1.54 -15.78
N PHE A 46 2.95 -2.14 -16.61
CA PHE A 46 1.53 -1.84 -16.63
C PHE A 46 0.81 -2.73 -15.62
N ASN A 47 0.64 -2.23 -14.41
CA ASN A 47 0.22 -3.03 -13.27
C ASN A 47 -0.93 -2.34 -12.50
N PRO A 48 -2.12 -2.23 -13.14
CA PRO A 48 -3.18 -1.36 -12.69
C PRO A 48 -3.85 -1.84 -11.40
N GLY A 49 -4.44 -0.90 -10.66
CA GLY A 49 -5.13 -1.20 -9.41
C GLY A 49 -6.10 -0.13 -8.97
N LEU A 50 -6.93 -0.48 -7.99
CA LEU A 50 -7.91 0.41 -7.37
C LEU A 50 -7.72 0.41 -5.86
N PHE A 51 -7.67 1.60 -5.29
CA PHE A 51 -7.41 1.84 -3.88
C PHE A 51 -8.44 2.80 -3.31
N LEU A 52 -8.88 2.52 -2.11
CA LEU A 52 -9.80 3.34 -1.34
C LEU A 52 -9.06 3.88 -0.12
N THR A 53 -9.24 5.17 0.13
CA THR A 53 -8.54 5.88 1.19
C THR A 53 -9.53 6.57 2.10
N TRP A 54 -9.25 6.51 3.38
CA TRP A 54 -9.87 7.27 4.45
C TRP A 54 -8.84 8.27 4.97
N THR A 55 -9.07 9.56 4.79
CA THR A 55 -8.09 10.59 5.19
C THR A 55 -8.17 10.91 6.67
N GLU A 56 -7.00 11.09 7.30
CA GLU A 56 -6.89 11.56 8.70
C GLU A 56 -7.68 10.72 9.72
N VAL A 57 -7.79 9.41 9.53
CA VAL A 57 -8.62 8.53 10.39
C VAL A 57 -7.84 7.76 11.46
N ALA A 58 -6.52 7.63 11.28
CA ALA A 58 -5.67 6.85 12.16
C ALA A 58 -4.66 7.73 12.92
N ILE A 59 -4.12 7.17 14.02
CA ILE A 59 -3.08 7.75 14.90
C ILE A 59 -3.28 9.25 15.16
N GLY A 60 -4.22 9.56 16.05
CA GLY A 60 -4.49 10.95 16.44
C GLY A 60 -5.06 11.81 15.31
N GLN A 61 -5.75 11.18 14.34
CA GLN A 61 -6.34 11.81 13.15
C GLN A 61 -5.30 12.51 12.27
N ARG A 62 -4.19 11.82 12.01
CA ARG A 62 -3.07 12.36 11.21
C ARG A 62 -2.58 11.39 10.16
N VAL A 63 -3.13 10.19 10.11
CA VAL A 63 -2.73 9.15 9.17
C VAL A 63 -3.90 8.76 8.32
N ASP A 64 -3.70 8.83 7.02
CA ASP A 64 -4.62 8.29 6.02
C ASP A 64 -4.49 6.77 6.02
N LEU A 65 -5.60 6.06 5.99
CA LEU A 65 -5.62 4.60 5.82
C LEU A 65 -6.04 4.27 4.40
N THR A 66 -5.28 3.42 3.72
CA THR A 66 -5.55 3.01 2.34
C THR A 66 -5.61 1.50 2.23
N VAL A 67 -6.59 0.99 1.49
CA VAL A 67 -6.73 -0.43 1.14
C VAL A 67 -7.00 -0.55 -0.35
N GLY A 68 -6.39 -1.51 -1.02
CA GLY A 68 -6.65 -1.71 -2.44
C GLY A 68 -6.23 -3.06 -2.99
N ALA A 69 -6.62 -3.27 -4.24
CA ALA A 69 -6.28 -4.43 -5.04
C ALA A 69 -5.62 -3.96 -6.35
N PHE A 70 -4.61 -4.69 -6.80
CA PHE A 70 -3.85 -4.33 -7.99
C PHE A 70 -3.27 -5.57 -8.67
N ARG A 71 -2.93 -5.44 -9.95
CA ARG A 71 -2.07 -6.40 -10.64
C ARG A 71 -0.64 -6.08 -10.23
N ASN A 72 0.12 -7.05 -9.74
CA ASN A 72 1.51 -6.86 -9.36
C ASN A 72 2.46 -7.03 -10.57
N SER A 73 3.73 -6.68 -10.38
CA SER A 73 4.75 -6.70 -11.45
C SER A 73 5.16 -8.10 -11.92
N TYR A 74 4.61 -9.16 -11.32
CA TYR A 74 4.76 -10.57 -11.72
C TYR A 74 3.59 -11.06 -12.58
N GLY A 75 2.55 -10.23 -12.74
CA GLY A 75 1.36 -10.53 -13.53
C GLY A 75 0.22 -11.17 -12.74
N ASP A 76 0.29 -11.18 -11.41
CA ASP A 76 -0.73 -11.75 -10.53
C ASP A 76 -1.54 -10.67 -9.79
N GLY A 77 -2.70 -11.06 -9.27
CA GLY A 77 -3.49 -10.18 -8.40
C GLY A 77 -2.90 -10.09 -7.00
N SER A 78 -2.86 -8.87 -6.45
CA SER A 78 -2.34 -8.57 -5.12
C SER A 78 -3.26 -7.62 -4.36
N LEU A 79 -3.16 -7.67 -3.03
CA LEU A 79 -3.86 -6.75 -2.12
C LEU A 79 -2.83 -5.94 -1.34
N ALA A 80 -3.20 -4.72 -0.93
CA ALA A 80 -2.36 -3.93 -0.04
C ALA A 80 -3.18 -3.14 0.97
N VAL A 81 -2.57 -2.92 2.13
CA VAL A 81 -3.03 -1.98 3.16
C VAL A 81 -1.84 -1.09 3.55
N SER A 82 -2.08 0.21 3.65
CA SER A 82 -1.04 1.17 4.04
C SER A 82 -1.59 2.31 4.87
N GLY A 83 -0.72 2.89 5.69
CA GLY A 83 -0.92 4.18 6.33
C GLY A 83 -0.02 5.23 5.68
N ALA A 84 -0.54 6.43 5.46
CA ALA A 84 0.24 7.58 4.99
C ALA A 84 0.17 8.76 5.96
N TYR A 85 1.32 9.30 6.34
CA TYR A 85 1.45 10.50 7.16
C TYR A 85 1.81 11.68 6.24
N PRO A 86 0.91 12.68 6.09
CA PRO A 86 1.20 13.87 5.30
C PRO A 86 2.24 14.73 6.00
N LEU A 87 3.40 14.95 5.35
CA LEU A 87 4.36 15.96 5.80
C LEU A 87 3.93 17.35 5.38
N TYR A 88 3.32 17.44 4.19
CA TYR A 88 2.82 18.68 3.62
C TYR A 88 1.67 18.38 2.66
N ARG A 89 0.57 19.13 2.73
CA ARG A 89 -0.57 18.97 1.82
C ARG A 89 -1.28 20.29 1.58
N THR A 90 -1.56 20.58 0.32
CA THR A 90 -2.39 21.70 -0.16
C THR A 90 -3.42 21.17 -1.16
N GLU A 91 -4.29 22.03 -1.66
CA GLU A 91 -5.23 21.70 -2.73
C GLU A 91 -4.55 21.33 -4.06
N VAL A 92 -3.28 21.73 -4.28
CA VAL A 92 -2.58 21.53 -5.56
C VAL A 92 -1.47 20.50 -5.46
N TRP A 93 -0.75 20.43 -4.34
CA TRP A 93 0.35 19.47 -4.18
C TRP A 93 0.49 18.98 -2.74
N GLY A 94 1.08 17.81 -2.59
CA GLY A 94 1.36 17.22 -1.29
C GLY A 94 2.52 16.25 -1.32
N PHE A 95 3.04 15.98 -0.13
CA PHE A 95 4.11 15.02 0.12
C PHE A 95 3.81 14.24 1.40
N ASP A 96 3.80 12.92 1.28
CA ASP A 96 3.48 11.99 2.36
C ASP A 96 4.61 10.97 2.54
N LEU A 97 4.81 10.50 3.77
CA LEU A 97 5.53 9.24 4.04
C LEU A 97 4.50 8.14 4.23
N PHE A 98 4.77 6.95 3.71
CA PHE A 98 3.85 5.83 3.88
C PHE A 98 4.56 4.53 4.26
N ALA A 99 3.82 3.66 4.93
CA ALA A 99 4.23 2.29 5.23
C ALA A 99 3.01 1.37 5.22
N GLY A 100 3.22 0.10 4.89
CA GLY A 100 2.14 -0.86 4.74
C GLY A 100 2.61 -2.28 4.50
N LEU A 101 1.64 -3.12 4.20
CA LEU A 101 1.84 -4.52 3.83
C LEU A 101 1.08 -4.79 2.55
N ALA A 102 1.70 -5.55 1.67
CA ALA A 102 1.03 -6.05 0.48
C ALA A 102 1.17 -7.57 0.39
N TRP A 103 0.10 -8.20 -0.03
CA TRP A 103 0.00 -9.64 -0.20
C TRP A 103 0.23 -10.01 -1.66
N TYR A 104 1.25 -10.81 -1.91
CA TYR A 104 1.74 -11.25 -3.20
C TYR A 104 1.62 -12.78 -3.31
N PRO A 105 0.41 -13.32 -3.56
CA PRO A 105 0.18 -14.76 -3.52
C PRO A 105 1.13 -15.51 -4.45
N GLY A 106 1.85 -16.50 -3.91
CA GLY A 106 2.84 -17.32 -4.64
C GLY A 106 4.11 -16.59 -5.07
N ASN A 107 4.31 -15.34 -4.62
CA ASN A 107 5.40 -14.46 -5.05
C ASN A 107 6.24 -13.92 -3.87
N GLY A 108 5.97 -14.38 -2.63
CA GLY A 108 6.70 -13.95 -1.42
C GLY A 108 8.22 -14.17 -1.46
N ASP A 109 8.65 -15.30 -2.02
CA ASP A 109 10.07 -15.70 -2.12
C ASP A 109 10.94 -14.75 -2.97
N GLN A 110 10.31 -13.82 -3.70
CA GLN A 110 11.01 -12.80 -4.49
C GLN A 110 11.56 -11.64 -3.64
N PHE A 111 11.20 -11.56 -2.36
CA PHE A 111 11.52 -10.43 -1.47
C PHE A 111 12.34 -10.87 -0.26
N GLY A 112 13.44 -10.17 0.02
CA GLY A 112 14.35 -10.50 1.12
C GLY A 112 13.78 -10.31 2.53
N HIS A 113 12.62 -9.64 2.66
CA HIS A 113 11.96 -9.30 3.93
C HIS A 113 10.48 -9.67 3.97
N ALA A 114 10.06 -10.71 3.23
CA ALA A 114 8.70 -11.21 3.29
C ALA A 114 8.48 -12.17 4.47
N ILE A 115 7.24 -12.21 4.97
CA ILE A 115 6.75 -13.30 5.83
C ILE A 115 5.72 -14.06 4.99
N ASP A 116 6.10 -15.22 4.46
CA ASP A 116 5.32 -15.93 3.45
C ASP A 116 5.07 -15.00 2.24
N ASP A 117 3.83 -14.81 1.82
CA ASP A 117 3.47 -13.92 0.71
C ASP A 117 3.27 -12.44 1.11
N MET A 118 3.56 -12.08 2.36
CA MET A 118 3.37 -10.70 2.86
C MET A 118 4.66 -9.89 2.74
N VAL A 119 4.61 -8.84 1.94
CA VAL A 119 5.73 -7.95 1.61
C VAL A 119 5.54 -6.60 2.32
N PRO A 120 6.48 -6.17 3.17
CA PRO A 120 6.46 -4.83 3.73
C PRO A 120 6.75 -3.79 2.65
N LEU A 121 5.93 -2.74 2.64
CA LEU A 121 6.09 -1.58 1.76
C LEU A 121 6.35 -0.35 2.62
N ALA A 122 7.28 0.49 2.19
CA ALA A 122 7.46 1.82 2.76
C ALA A 122 8.04 2.74 1.69
N GLY A 123 7.79 4.04 1.81
CA GLY A 123 8.28 4.99 0.83
C GLY A 123 7.79 6.40 1.05
N ALA A 124 7.99 7.20 0.03
CA ALA A 124 7.48 8.56 -0.06
C ALA A 124 6.48 8.66 -1.21
N GLN A 125 5.48 9.52 -1.04
CA GLN A 125 4.49 9.81 -2.05
C GLN A 125 4.46 11.31 -2.31
N MET A 126 4.43 11.69 -3.58
CA MET A 126 4.16 13.05 -4.02
C MET A 126 2.83 13.09 -4.76
N ARG A 127 2.08 14.16 -4.57
CA ARG A 127 0.82 14.43 -5.29
C ARG A 127 0.88 15.78 -5.97
N TYR A 128 0.32 15.86 -7.18
CA TYR A 128 0.08 17.10 -7.90
C TYR A 128 -1.29 17.04 -8.56
N ARG A 129 -2.27 17.78 -8.01
CA ARG A 129 -3.69 17.64 -8.31
C ARG A 129 -4.10 16.17 -8.17
N ASN A 130 -4.69 15.60 -9.20
CA ASN A 130 -5.09 14.21 -9.25
C ASN A 130 -3.93 13.26 -9.54
N LEU A 131 -2.74 13.72 -9.93
CA LEU A 131 -1.61 12.82 -10.15
C LEU A 131 -0.95 12.46 -8.82
N PHE A 132 -0.64 11.18 -8.63
CA PHE A 132 0.28 10.75 -7.59
C PHE A 132 1.46 9.98 -8.18
N MET A 133 2.59 10.04 -7.46
CA MET A 133 3.75 9.20 -7.68
C MET A 133 4.28 8.74 -6.33
N GLN A 134 4.63 7.46 -6.21
CA GLN A 134 5.27 6.91 -5.02
C GLN A 134 6.66 6.40 -5.40
N ALA A 135 7.61 6.58 -4.49
CA ALA A 135 8.94 6.00 -4.58
C ALA A 135 9.12 5.03 -3.40
N LEU A 136 9.33 3.76 -3.73
CA LEU A 136 9.60 2.69 -2.79
C LEU A 136 11.07 2.30 -2.94
N PRO A 137 11.95 2.62 -1.97
CA PRO A 137 13.29 2.05 -1.95
C PRO A 137 13.17 0.53 -1.82
N ALA A 138 13.92 -0.21 -2.62
CA ALA A 138 13.87 -1.66 -2.57
C ALA A 138 14.71 -2.21 -1.41
N GLY A 139 14.27 -3.35 -0.85
CA GLY A 139 15.00 -4.10 0.18
C GLY A 139 15.59 -5.43 -0.33
N GLY A 140 15.84 -5.58 -1.64
CA GLY A 140 16.23 -6.86 -2.25
C GLY A 140 17.27 -6.74 -3.37
N ASN A 141 17.70 -7.88 -3.92
CA ASN A 141 18.88 -7.98 -4.81
C ASN A 141 18.64 -7.66 -6.29
N SER A 142 17.43 -7.26 -6.69
CA SER A 142 17.03 -7.22 -8.13
C SER A 142 16.48 -5.88 -8.62
N VAL A 143 16.25 -4.92 -7.73
CA VAL A 143 15.69 -3.59 -8.01
C VAL A 143 16.28 -2.65 -6.96
N ASP A 144 16.63 -1.41 -7.33
CA ASP A 144 17.13 -0.40 -6.40
C ASP A 144 15.97 0.42 -5.80
N ALA A 145 14.98 0.74 -6.65
CA ALA A 145 13.75 1.40 -6.25
C ALA A 145 12.62 1.08 -7.24
N THR A 146 11.39 1.11 -6.75
CA THR A 146 10.19 1.07 -7.59
C THR A 146 9.48 2.41 -7.52
N LEU A 147 9.21 2.99 -8.69
CA LEU A 147 8.34 4.15 -8.81
C LEU A 147 6.96 3.64 -9.20
N THR A 148 5.89 4.07 -8.52
CA THR A 148 4.51 3.81 -8.94
C THR A 148 3.82 5.13 -9.22
N PHE A 149 2.84 5.12 -10.11
CA PHE A 149 2.12 6.35 -10.46
C PHE A 149 0.68 6.05 -10.86
N GLY A 150 -0.16 7.05 -10.65
CA GLY A 150 -1.58 6.92 -10.95
C GLY A 150 -2.36 8.18 -10.67
N LEU A 151 -3.66 8.02 -10.55
CA LEU A 151 -4.60 9.11 -10.36
C LEU A 151 -5.35 8.94 -9.04
N THR A 152 -5.59 10.04 -8.32
CA THR A 152 -6.40 10.10 -7.11
C THR A 152 -7.53 11.10 -7.31
N PHE A 153 -8.72 10.76 -6.85
CA PHE A 153 -9.92 11.59 -6.91
C PHE A 153 -10.59 11.60 -5.53
N SER A 154 -11.10 12.76 -5.13
CA SER A 154 -12.04 12.85 -4.01
C SER A 154 -13.37 12.20 -4.38
N LEU A 155 -14.06 11.65 -3.39
CA LEU A 155 -15.37 10.99 -3.54
C LEU A 155 -16.55 11.85 -3.07
N ASP A 156 -16.30 13.14 -2.82
CA ASP A 156 -17.27 14.16 -2.37
C ASP A 156 -18.50 14.32 -3.28
#